data_AF-A0A5J4YFR5-F1
#
_entry.id   AF-A0A5J4YFR5-F1
#
_cell.length_a   1.000
_cell.length_b   1.000
_cell.length_c   1.000
_cell.angle_alpha   90.00
_cell.angle_beta   90.00
_cell.angle_gamma   90.00
#
_symmetry.space_group_name_H-M   'P 1'
#
loop_
_entity.id
_entity.type
_entity.pdbx_description
1 polymer ?
#
loop_
_entity_poly.entity_id
_entity_poly.type
_entity_poly.pdbx_seq_one_letter_code
_entity_poly.pdbx_strand_id
1 'polypeptide(L)'
;MGFDALKKEVSQAYVVLTHGVPAEHVGGNAKPVKVPEKYFHDCYGVVIFVEHELALVVGAAYGSGLIIKKINKGTPQESWSAPVPFTITGAKVGASAGYAKSEFILFLTTPEQMASFEKHAQLDLTASATGTADADAQFTDGMAGRMDVEIAAGGVGESLKKGVLFGNSSGAMISAAVGTSVLVRDHEKTERAYGKGATAEKILNGEVGLDVAYADPTMAAVYNQMVYKKD
;
A
#
# COMPACT_ATOMS: atom_id res chain seq x y z
N MET A 1 -5.36 -0.10 24.99
CA MET A 1 -4.13 0.25 24.24
C MET A 1 -3.53 -1.05 23.77
N GLY A 2 -3.07 -1.11 22.53
CA GLY A 2 -2.53 -2.33 21.97
C GLY A 2 -2.66 -2.36 20.45
N PHE A 3 -1.83 -3.21 19.84
CA PHE A 3 -1.74 -3.40 18.39
C PHE A 3 -3.09 -3.78 17.74
N ASP A 4 -4.08 -4.20 18.53
CA ASP A 4 -5.48 -4.37 18.12
C ASP A 4 -6.06 -3.18 17.35
N ALA A 5 -5.59 -1.95 17.62
CA ALA A 5 -6.00 -0.77 16.87
C ALA A 5 -5.68 -0.86 15.37
N LEU A 6 -4.69 -1.68 14.99
CA LEU A 6 -4.24 -1.93 13.62
C LEU A 6 -4.74 -3.28 13.07
N LYS A 7 -5.54 -4.02 13.85
CA LYS A 7 -5.94 -5.40 13.49
C LYS A 7 -6.55 -5.50 12.10
N LYS A 8 -7.35 -4.49 11.71
CA LYS A 8 -7.96 -4.42 10.37
C LYS A 8 -6.90 -4.31 9.30
N GLU A 9 -6.03 -3.30 9.37
CA GLU A 9 -5.00 -3.02 8.37
C GLU A 9 -3.96 -4.14 8.29
N VAL A 10 -3.56 -4.73 9.41
CA VAL A 10 -2.62 -5.85 9.47
C VAL A 10 -3.25 -7.11 8.86
N SER A 11 -4.51 -7.41 9.17
CA SER A 11 -5.23 -8.53 8.53
C SER A 11 -5.38 -8.31 7.03
N GLN A 12 -5.71 -7.09 6.60
CA GLN A 12 -5.79 -6.72 5.19
C GLN A 12 -4.44 -6.92 4.51
N ALA A 13 -3.35 -6.42 5.09
CA ALA A 13 -2.01 -6.59 4.52
C ALA A 13 -1.62 -8.07 4.41
N TYR A 14 -1.92 -8.88 5.43
CA TYR A 14 -1.70 -10.32 5.37
C TYR A 14 -2.47 -10.97 4.21
N VAL A 15 -3.74 -10.63 4.01
CA VAL A 15 -4.56 -11.16 2.91
C VAL A 15 -4.03 -10.69 1.56
N VAL A 16 -3.68 -9.42 1.40
CA VAL A 16 -3.13 -8.85 0.17
C VAL A 16 -1.81 -9.54 -0.19
N LEU A 17 -0.93 -9.77 0.78
CA LEU A 17 0.35 -10.45 0.58
C LEU A 17 0.21 -11.97 0.34
N THR A 18 -0.74 -12.63 1.02
CA THR A 18 -0.89 -14.09 0.98
C THR A 18 -1.68 -14.56 -0.23
N HIS A 19 -2.75 -13.86 -0.59
CA HIS A 19 -3.73 -14.38 -1.54
C HIS A 19 -3.75 -13.68 -2.90
N GLY A 20 -3.36 -12.41 -3.02
CA GLY A 20 -3.66 -11.68 -4.27
C GLY A 20 -5.13 -11.81 -4.74
N VAL A 21 -6.08 -12.04 -3.81
CA VAL A 21 -7.58 -12.23 -3.91
C VAL A 21 -8.12 -13.68 -3.94
N PRO A 22 -9.19 -14.03 -3.17
CA PRO A 22 -10.18 -15.07 -3.54
C PRO A 22 -11.49 -14.50 -4.13
N ALA A 23 -11.98 -15.18 -5.17
CA ALA A 23 -12.96 -14.77 -6.18
C ALA A 23 -14.45 -14.93 -5.83
N GLU A 24 -14.86 -15.03 -4.58
CA GLU A 24 -16.18 -15.61 -4.26
C GLU A 24 -17.37 -14.64 -4.10
N HIS A 25 -17.17 -13.32 -4.25
CA HIS A 25 -18.31 -12.39 -4.18
C HIS A 25 -18.67 -11.66 -5.48
N VAL A 26 -17.87 -11.77 -6.54
CA VAL A 26 -18.20 -11.22 -7.86
C VAL A 26 -17.50 -12.10 -8.90
N GLY A 27 -18.23 -12.97 -9.60
CA GLY A 27 -17.66 -14.05 -10.42
C GLY A 27 -16.64 -13.61 -11.47
N GLY A 28 -15.36 -13.65 -11.12
CA GLY A 28 -14.24 -13.27 -11.98
C GLY A 28 -13.00 -14.12 -11.70
N ASN A 29 -12.28 -14.50 -12.76
CA ASN A 29 -11.10 -15.37 -12.74
C ASN A 29 -9.79 -14.60 -12.46
N ALA A 30 -9.78 -13.68 -11.50
CA ALA A 30 -8.58 -12.89 -11.22
C ALA A 30 -7.45 -13.79 -10.68
N LYS A 31 -6.29 -13.79 -11.35
CA LYS A 31 -5.12 -14.57 -10.94
C LYS A 31 -4.35 -13.83 -9.84
N PRO A 32 -3.83 -14.54 -8.81
CA PRO A 32 -3.01 -13.92 -7.76
C PRO A 32 -1.82 -13.16 -8.35
N VAL A 33 -1.57 -11.94 -7.85
CA VAL A 33 -0.40 -11.12 -8.20
C VAL A 33 0.84 -11.73 -7.55
N LYS A 34 1.70 -12.40 -8.32
CA LYS A 34 3.01 -12.81 -7.81
C LYS A 34 4.01 -11.66 -7.92
N VAL A 35 4.18 -10.91 -6.82
CA VAL A 35 5.19 -9.85 -6.76
C VAL A 35 6.59 -10.46 -6.77
N PRO A 36 7.49 -10.06 -7.69
CA PRO A 36 8.87 -10.54 -7.69
C PRO A 36 9.65 -10.15 -6.43
N GLU A 37 10.44 -11.08 -5.90
CA GLU A 37 11.25 -10.92 -4.69
C GLU A 37 12.13 -9.66 -4.70
N LYS A 38 12.69 -9.33 -5.87
CA LYS A 38 13.55 -8.14 -6.04
C LYS A 38 12.90 -6.85 -5.53
N TYR A 39 11.57 -6.70 -5.60
CA TYR A 39 10.92 -5.49 -5.11
C TYR A 39 10.91 -5.41 -3.59
N PHE A 40 10.70 -6.53 -2.90
CA PHE A 40 10.85 -6.58 -1.45
C PHE A 40 12.31 -6.39 -1.03
N HIS A 41 13.26 -6.95 -1.78
CA HIS A 41 14.68 -6.78 -1.50
C HIS A 41 15.16 -5.34 -1.69
N ASP A 42 14.86 -4.73 -2.83
CA ASP A 42 15.46 -3.47 -3.26
C ASP A 42 14.76 -2.22 -2.70
N CYS A 43 13.51 -2.34 -2.23
CA CYS A 43 12.76 -1.20 -1.68
C CYS A 43 13.31 -0.67 -0.36
N TYR A 44 13.00 0.59 -0.07
CA TYR A 44 13.20 1.24 1.23
C TYR A 44 11.97 1.11 2.14
N GLY A 45 10.79 0.88 1.55
CA GLY A 45 9.56 0.66 2.27
C GLY A 45 8.48 0.07 1.38
N VAL A 46 7.47 -0.54 2.01
CA VAL A 46 6.32 -1.16 1.38
C VAL A 46 5.06 -0.52 1.93
N VAL A 47 4.15 -0.18 1.04
CA VAL A 47 2.84 0.40 1.34
C VAL A 47 1.80 -0.59 0.85
N ILE A 48 0.98 -1.12 1.76
CA ILE A 48 0.00 -2.16 1.47
C ILE A 48 -1.38 -1.64 1.84
N PHE A 49 -2.31 -1.66 0.89
CA PHE A 49 -3.60 -1.04 1.11
C PHE A 49 -4.74 -1.63 0.29
N VAL A 50 -5.94 -1.34 0.76
CA VAL A 50 -7.19 -1.64 0.08
C VAL A 50 -7.94 -0.34 -0.15
N GLU A 51 -8.33 -0.10 -1.40
CA GLU A 51 -9.16 1.02 -1.85
C GLU A 51 -10.53 0.50 -2.29
N HIS A 52 -11.57 1.20 -1.88
CA HIS A 52 -12.94 0.99 -2.32
C HIS A 52 -13.35 2.18 -3.16
N GLU A 53 -13.78 1.90 -4.38
CA GLU A 53 -14.27 2.90 -5.31
C GLU A 53 -15.77 2.76 -5.45
N LEU A 54 -16.48 3.88 -5.24
CA LEU A 54 -17.88 4.02 -5.56
C LEU A 54 -17.97 5.11 -6.62
N ALA A 55 -18.42 4.76 -7.83
CA ALA A 55 -18.60 5.75 -8.88
C ALA A 55 -20.07 5.84 -9.31
N LEU A 56 -20.50 7.08 -9.53
CA LEU A 56 -21.51 7.51 -10.49
C LEU A 56 -20.79 8.47 -11.46
N VAL A 57 -21.47 9.42 -12.12
CA VAL A 57 -20.82 10.47 -12.95
C VAL A 57 -19.70 11.22 -12.19
N VAL A 58 -19.83 11.32 -10.86
CA VAL A 58 -18.76 11.69 -9.91
C VAL A 58 -18.66 10.57 -8.87
N GLY A 59 -17.44 10.15 -8.57
CA GLY A 59 -17.14 9.07 -7.64
C GLY A 59 -16.18 9.49 -6.53
N ALA A 60 -16.15 8.68 -5.48
CA ALA A 60 -15.23 8.82 -4.37
C ALA A 60 -14.49 7.49 -4.13
N ALA A 61 -13.23 7.60 -3.76
CA ALA A 61 -12.42 6.50 -3.28
C ALA A 61 -12.17 6.67 -1.78
N TYR A 62 -12.24 5.58 -1.06
CA TYR A 62 -11.87 5.52 0.35
C TYR A 62 -11.21 4.20 0.69
N GLY A 63 -10.34 4.20 1.69
CA GLY A 63 -9.57 3.00 2.00
C GLY A 63 -8.69 3.17 3.22
N SER A 64 -7.93 2.12 3.49
CA SER A 64 -6.96 2.10 4.57
C SER A 64 -5.82 1.14 4.24
N GLY A 65 -4.69 1.37 4.86
CA GLY A 65 -3.53 0.52 4.70
C GLY A 65 -2.47 0.80 5.73
N LEU A 66 -1.30 0.20 5.50
CA LEU A 66 -0.14 0.36 6.32
C LEU A 66 1.11 0.60 5.48
N ILE A 67 2.03 1.38 6.04
CA ILE A 67 3.39 1.54 5.53
C ILE A 67 4.38 0.92 6.50
N ILE A 68 5.38 0.24 5.94
CA ILE A 68 6.46 -0.42 6.67
C ILE A 68 7.78 -0.04 6.01
N LYS A 69 8.77 0.35 6.80
CA LYS A 69 10.11 0.75 6.33
C LYS A 69 11.13 -0.35 6.59
N LYS A 70 12.11 -0.48 5.70
CA LYS A 70 13.35 -1.21 6.01
C LYS A 70 14.26 -0.36 6.89
N ILE A 71 14.57 -0.88 8.06
CA ILE A 71 15.56 -0.31 8.99
C ILE A 71 16.92 -0.92 8.64
N ASN A 72 17.97 -0.10 8.62
CA ASN A 72 19.35 -0.51 8.33
C ASN A 72 19.51 -1.31 7.03
N LYS A 73 18.77 -0.94 5.97
CA LYS A 73 18.79 -1.61 4.66
C LYS A 73 20.21 -1.84 4.16
N GLY A 74 20.51 -3.07 3.75
CA GLY A 74 21.82 -3.47 3.22
C GLY A 74 22.88 -3.77 4.28
N THR A 75 22.52 -3.80 5.56
CA THR A 75 23.41 -4.21 6.67
C THR A 75 22.99 -5.57 7.23
N PRO A 76 23.85 -6.25 8.02
CA PRO A 76 23.48 -7.49 8.71
C PRO A 76 22.33 -7.32 9.74
N GLN A 77 22.01 -6.09 10.12
CA GLN A 77 20.94 -5.75 11.06
C GLN A 77 19.68 -5.22 10.34
N GLU A 78 19.52 -5.53 9.05
CA GLU A 78 18.31 -5.19 8.30
C GLU A 78 17.08 -5.81 8.97
N SER A 79 16.07 -4.98 9.23
CA SER A 79 14.79 -5.40 9.78
C SER A 79 13.66 -4.54 9.21
N TRP A 80 12.42 -4.96 9.46
CA TRP A 80 11.25 -4.16 9.13
C TRP A 80 10.81 -3.36 10.35
N SER A 81 10.38 -2.12 10.12
CA SER A 81 9.78 -1.29 11.16
C SER A 81 8.43 -1.84 11.62
N ALA A 82 7.92 -1.32 12.72
CA ALA A 82 6.49 -1.46 13.00
C ALA A 82 5.65 -0.72 11.94
N PRO A 83 4.41 -1.16 11.65
CA PRO A 83 3.58 -0.55 10.61
C PRO A 83 2.98 0.78 11.06
N VAL A 84 2.90 1.76 10.16
CA VAL A 84 2.14 2.99 10.38
C VAL A 84 0.84 2.94 9.59
N PRO A 85 -0.33 3.11 10.22
CA PRO A 85 -1.60 3.14 9.51
C PRO A 85 -1.80 4.45 8.74
N PHE A 86 -2.50 4.34 7.62
CA PHE A 86 -3.02 5.49 6.90
C PHE A 86 -4.43 5.22 6.39
N THR A 87 -5.12 6.30 6.08
CA THR A 87 -6.42 6.31 5.40
C THR A 87 -6.24 6.83 3.98
N ILE A 88 -7.11 6.40 3.09
CA ILE A 88 -7.14 6.84 1.70
C ILE A 88 -8.42 7.62 1.50
N THR A 89 -8.30 8.76 0.82
CA THR A 89 -9.42 9.49 0.26
C THR A 89 -9.07 9.94 -1.14
N GLY A 90 -9.99 9.83 -2.09
CA GLY A 90 -9.73 10.25 -3.47
C GLY A 90 -11.02 10.68 -4.14
N ALA A 91 -10.90 11.64 -5.06
CA ALA A 91 -11.99 11.97 -5.97
C ALA A 91 -11.77 11.22 -7.28
N LYS A 92 -12.81 10.60 -7.81
CA LYS A 92 -12.77 9.92 -9.10
C LYS A 92 -13.80 10.57 -10.01
N VAL A 93 -13.43 10.86 -11.25
CA VAL A 93 -14.37 11.28 -12.29
C VAL A 93 -14.43 10.16 -13.32
N GLY A 94 -15.63 9.63 -13.58
CA GLY A 94 -15.80 8.45 -14.42
C GLY A 94 -17.16 8.43 -15.12
N ALA A 95 -17.22 7.74 -16.27
CA ALA A 95 -18.43 7.63 -17.09
C ALA A 95 -19.35 6.46 -16.69
N SER A 96 -18.94 5.64 -15.71
CA SER A 96 -19.61 4.41 -15.31
C SER A 96 -20.08 4.46 -13.85
N ALA A 97 -21.25 3.90 -13.58
CA ALA A 97 -21.74 3.66 -12.23
C ALA A 97 -21.31 2.27 -11.73
N GLY A 98 -20.87 2.15 -10.48
CA GLY A 98 -20.55 0.85 -9.90
C GLY A 98 -19.73 0.90 -8.61
N TYR A 99 -19.28 -0.28 -8.20
CA TYR A 99 -18.40 -0.48 -7.05
C TYR A 99 -17.22 -1.35 -7.46
N ALA A 100 -16.03 -0.97 -7.00
CA ALA A 100 -14.80 -1.75 -7.13
C ALA A 100 -14.05 -1.80 -5.80
N LYS A 101 -13.39 -2.93 -5.57
CA LYS A 101 -12.41 -3.11 -4.49
C LYS A 101 -11.07 -3.41 -5.12
N SER A 102 -10.10 -2.56 -4.84
CA SER A 102 -8.73 -2.68 -5.32
C SER A 102 -7.77 -2.93 -4.17
N GLU A 103 -6.87 -3.87 -4.36
CA GLU A 103 -5.84 -4.28 -3.40
C GLU A 103 -4.47 -3.98 -4.00
N PHE A 104 -3.60 -3.34 -3.23
CA PHE A 104 -2.38 -2.75 -3.74
C PHE A 104 -1.17 -3.02 -2.85
N ILE A 105 -0.03 -3.21 -3.50
CA ILE A 105 1.31 -3.21 -2.90
C ILE A 105 2.17 -2.20 -3.66
N LEU A 106 2.53 -1.10 -3.01
CA LEU A 106 3.42 -0.07 -3.52
C LEU A 106 4.79 -0.20 -2.88
N PHE A 107 5.82 -0.32 -3.71
CA PHE A 107 7.22 -0.31 -3.31
C PHE A 107 7.79 1.10 -3.46
N LEU A 108 8.33 1.62 -2.35
CA LEU A 108 9.11 2.85 -2.32
C LEU A 108 10.56 2.46 -2.64
N THR A 109 11.00 2.75 -3.86
CA THR A 109 12.28 2.29 -4.40
C THR A 109 13.42 3.27 -4.16
N THR A 110 13.14 4.48 -3.67
CA THR A 110 14.15 5.49 -3.33
C THR A 110 14.01 5.98 -1.90
N PRO A 111 15.11 6.45 -1.27
CA PRO A 111 15.05 6.98 0.09
C PRO A 111 14.24 8.30 0.14
N GLU A 112 14.17 9.07 -0.94
CA GLU A 112 13.35 10.30 -0.99
C GLU A 112 11.85 10.00 -0.91
N GLN A 113 11.39 8.93 -1.57
CA GLN A 113 10.00 8.46 -1.47
C GLN A 113 9.66 8.08 -0.04
N MET A 114 10.55 7.32 0.62
CA MET A 114 10.37 6.92 2.02
C MET A 114 10.38 8.12 2.98
N ALA A 115 11.36 9.03 2.83
CA ALA A 115 11.47 10.23 3.65
C ALA A 115 10.23 11.13 3.53
N SER A 116 9.54 11.08 2.38
CA SER A 116 8.33 11.86 2.18
C SER A 116 7.15 11.35 3.01
N PHE A 117 6.99 10.03 3.14
CA PHE A 117 6.00 9.43 4.05
C PHE A 117 6.29 9.76 5.52
N GLU A 118 7.56 9.82 5.91
CA GLU A 118 7.95 10.13 7.30
C GLU A 118 7.59 11.57 7.66
N LYS A 119 7.95 12.51 6.77
CA LYS A 119 7.86 13.95 7.02
C LYS A 119 6.47 14.52 6.77
N HIS A 120 5.77 14.04 5.76
CA HIS A 120 4.50 14.65 5.34
C HIS A 120 3.29 13.94 5.93
N ALA A 121 2.27 14.70 6.32
CA ALA A 121 1.00 14.17 6.80
C ALA A 121 0.19 13.49 5.67
N GLN A 122 0.41 13.93 4.44
CA GLN A 122 -0.33 13.58 3.26
C GLN A 122 0.61 13.28 2.09
N LEU A 123 0.23 12.27 1.29
CA LEU A 123 0.86 11.98 0.02
C LEU A 123 -0.19 11.78 -1.07
N ASP A 124 0.11 12.32 -2.24
CA ASP A 124 -0.76 12.23 -3.40
C ASP A 124 -0.20 11.16 -4.33
N LEU A 125 -1.00 10.13 -4.59
CA LEU A 125 -0.71 9.08 -5.54
C LEU A 125 -1.48 9.33 -6.83
N THR A 126 -0.74 9.48 -7.92
CA THR A 126 -1.31 9.56 -9.26
C THR A 126 -0.75 8.41 -10.08
N ALA A 127 -1.57 7.40 -10.37
CA ALA A 127 -1.16 6.30 -11.24
C ALA A 127 -1.88 6.43 -12.57
N SER A 128 -1.18 7.03 -13.52
CA SER A 128 -1.60 6.98 -14.91
C SER A 128 -1.25 5.60 -15.47
N ALA A 129 -2.19 4.92 -16.12
CA ALA A 129 -1.89 3.74 -16.94
C ALA A 129 -1.05 4.06 -18.19
N THR A 130 -0.40 5.23 -18.25
CA THR A 130 0.60 5.59 -19.24
C THR A 130 1.97 5.01 -18.85
N GLY A 131 2.02 3.68 -18.73
CA GLY A 131 3.25 2.93 -18.90
C GLY A 131 3.24 2.37 -20.31
N THR A 132 4.19 2.77 -21.15
CA THR A 132 4.51 2.02 -22.36
C THR A 132 4.80 0.60 -21.94
N ALA A 133 3.84 -0.28 -22.17
CA ALA A 133 4.04 -1.69 -22.12
C ALA A 133 5.24 -2.00 -23.04
N ASP A 134 6.29 -2.62 -22.48
CA ASP A 134 6.71 -3.86 -23.11
C ASP A 134 5.41 -4.64 -23.33
N ALA A 135 5.03 -4.79 -24.59
CA ALA A 135 3.65 -4.87 -25.10
C ALA A 135 2.76 -6.02 -24.59
N ASP A 136 3.12 -6.70 -23.50
CA ASP A 136 2.41 -7.84 -22.91
C ASP A 136 1.78 -7.57 -21.52
N ALA A 137 1.96 -6.39 -20.92
CA ALA A 137 1.43 -6.09 -19.58
C ALA A 137 0.21 -5.14 -19.59
N GLN A 138 -0.68 -5.28 -20.58
CA GLN A 138 -1.97 -4.57 -20.55
C GLN A 138 -2.90 -5.21 -19.51
N PHE A 139 -3.69 -4.37 -18.83
CA PHE A 139 -4.79 -4.77 -17.94
C PHE A 139 -5.92 -5.39 -18.78
N THR A 140 -5.74 -6.62 -19.25
CA THR A 140 -6.82 -7.44 -19.79
C THR A 140 -7.31 -8.37 -18.68
N ASP A 141 -8.59 -8.29 -18.35
CA ASP A 141 -9.32 -9.30 -17.55
C ASP A 141 -8.93 -9.42 -16.06
N GLY A 142 -8.96 -8.32 -15.30
CA GLY A 142 -8.72 -8.36 -13.85
C GLY A 142 -7.30 -8.81 -13.47
N MET A 143 -6.33 -8.63 -14.39
CA MET A 143 -4.97 -9.08 -14.20
C MET A 143 -4.14 -8.14 -13.33
N ALA A 144 -3.35 -8.78 -12.48
CA ALA A 144 -2.19 -8.30 -11.75
C ALA A 144 -1.21 -7.47 -12.61
N GLY A 145 -1.40 -6.15 -12.68
CA GLY A 145 -0.54 -5.26 -13.45
C GLY A 145 0.50 -4.55 -12.58
N ARG A 146 1.76 -4.54 -13.02
CA ARG A 146 2.75 -3.56 -12.54
C ARG A 146 2.41 -2.21 -13.17
N MET A 147 2.31 -1.17 -12.37
CA MET A 147 2.18 0.22 -12.82
C MET A 147 3.25 1.09 -12.17
N ASP A 148 3.71 2.09 -12.91
CA ASP A 148 4.50 3.16 -12.31
C ASP A 148 3.52 4.17 -11.72
N VAL A 149 3.73 4.53 -10.45
CA VAL A 149 2.89 5.52 -9.75
C VAL A 149 3.70 6.77 -9.47
N GLU A 150 3.14 7.94 -9.76
CA GLU A 150 3.71 9.21 -9.36
C GLU A 150 3.34 9.50 -7.90
N ILE A 151 4.35 9.79 -7.09
CA ILE A 151 4.21 10.12 -5.67
C ILE A 151 4.59 11.59 -5.51
N ALA A 152 3.67 12.40 -5.01
CA ALA A 152 3.92 13.78 -4.63
C ALA A 152 3.67 13.96 -3.13
N ALA A 153 4.43 14.87 -2.52
CA ALA A 153 4.32 15.15 -1.09
C ALA A 153 3.58 16.45 -0.80
N GLY A 154 2.67 16.38 0.18
CA GLY A 154 2.09 17.56 0.82
C GLY A 154 1.33 18.52 -0.09
N GLY A 155 0.76 18.06 -1.21
CA GLY A 155 0.04 18.93 -2.15
C GLY A 155 0.91 19.99 -2.84
N VAL A 156 2.24 19.89 -2.76
CA VAL A 156 3.18 20.92 -3.25
C VAL A 156 3.48 20.77 -4.76
N GLY A 157 2.99 19.71 -5.41
CA GLY A 157 3.16 19.51 -6.85
C GLY A 157 4.58 19.14 -7.28
N GLU A 158 5.54 19.01 -6.36
CA GLU A 158 6.84 18.41 -6.65
C GLU A 158 6.69 16.89 -6.78
N SER A 159 6.78 16.41 -8.02
CA SER A 159 6.85 15.00 -8.36
C SER A 159 8.17 14.41 -7.88
N LEU A 160 8.12 13.50 -6.91
CA LEU A 160 9.34 13.05 -6.22
C LEU A 160 10.07 11.92 -6.95
N LYS A 161 9.36 11.13 -7.76
CA LYS A 161 9.79 10.04 -8.67
C LYS A 161 8.71 8.96 -8.78
N LYS A 162 8.78 8.14 -9.83
CA LYS A 162 7.93 6.96 -10.05
C LYS A 162 8.20 5.86 -9.00
N GLY A 163 7.19 5.49 -8.21
CA GLY A 163 7.17 4.26 -7.41
C GLY A 163 6.71 3.06 -8.24
N VAL A 164 6.83 1.85 -7.70
CA VAL A 164 6.36 0.63 -8.36
C VAL A 164 5.14 0.10 -7.62
N LEU A 165 3.99 0.11 -8.27
CA LEU A 165 2.72 -0.31 -7.72
C LEU A 165 2.26 -1.61 -8.39
N PHE A 166 1.90 -2.59 -7.58
CA PHE A 166 1.24 -3.81 -7.98
C PHE A 166 -0.19 -3.78 -7.47
N GLY A 167 -1.16 -4.10 -8.32
CA GLY A 167 -2.56 -4.05 -7.95
C GLY A 167 -3.36 -5.21 -8.50
N ASN A 168 -4.38 -5.62 -7.75
CA ASN A 168 -5.49 -6.40 -8.25
C ASN A 168 -6.79 -5.61 -7.98
N SER A 169 -7.73 -5.63 -8.92
CA SER A 169 -9.02 -4.97 -8.74
C SER A 169 -10.15 -5.94 -9.09
N SER A 170 -11.18 -5.92 -8.25
CA SER A 170 -12.39 -6.73 -8.42
C SER A 170 -13.61 -5.81 -8.43
N GLY A 171 -14.54 -6.04 -9.36
CA GLY A 171 -15.78 -5.27 -9.44
C GLY A 171 -16.19 -4.90 -10.87
N ALA A 172 -17.35 -4.28 -10.99
CA ALA A 172 -17.97 -3.93 -12.28
C ALA A 172 -17.33 -2.70 -12.96
N MET A 173 -16.37 -2.05 -12.30
CA MET A 173 -15.64 -0.90 -12.80
C MET A 173 -14.17 -1.27 -13.01
N ILE A 174 -13.84 -1.75 -14.20
CA ILE A 174 -12.44 -1.89 -14.63
C ILE A 174 -12.10 -0.60 -15.38
N SER A 175 -11.96 0.52 -14.66
CA SER A 175 -11.54 1.78 -15.28
C SER A 175 -10.01 1.83 -15.39
N ALA A 176 -9.51 2.13 -16.59
CA ALA A 176 -8.09 2.16 -16.96
C ALA A 176 -7.26 3.30 -16.33
N ALA A 177 -7.66 3.85 -15.19
CA ALA A 177 -6.92 4.89 -14.50
C ALA A 177 -7.05 4.72 -12.99
N VAL A 178 -5.94 4.47 -12.30
CA VAL A 178 -5.89 4.69 -10.85
C VAL A 178 -5.95 6.20 -10.66
N GLY A 179 -7.15 6.71 -10.37
CA GLY A 179 -7.33 8.14 -10.13
C GLY A 179 -6.50 8.66 -8.96
N THR A 180 -6.48 9.98 -8.80
CA THR A 180 -5.76 10.67 -7.73
C THR A 180 -6.27 10.24 -6.36
N SER A 181 -5.43 9.50 -5.64
CA SER A 181 -5.70 9.04 -4.27
C SER A 181 -4.76 9.75 -3.31
N VAL A 182 -5.31 10.19 -2.20
CA VAL A 182 -4.60 10.91 -1.15
C VAL A 182 -4.46 9.98 0.05
N LEU A 183 -3.23 9.73 0.46
CA LEU A 183 -2.88 8.92 1.61
C LEU A 183 -2.64 9.86 2.79
N VAL A 184 -3.44 9.71 3.85
CA VAL A 184 -3.38 10.54 5.05
C VAL A 184 -3.03 9.68 6.25
N ARG A 185 -1.96 10.03 6.96
CA ARG A 185 -1.54 9.32 8.18
C ARG A 185 -2.64 9.33 9.23
N ASP A 186 -2.92 8.16 9.82
CA ASP A 186 -3.95 8.02 10.85
C ASP A 186 -3.31 8.20 12.24
N HIS A 187 -3.18 9.46 12.67
CA HIS A 187 -2.50 9.80 13.92
C HIS A 187 -3.21 9.22 15.16
N GLU A 188 -4.54 9.27 15.18
CA GLU A 188 -5.31 8.72 16.31
C GLU A 188 -5.09 7.21 16.43
N LYS A 189 -5.18 6.46 15.32
CA LYS A 189 -4.95 5.01 15.34
C LYS A 189 -3.50 4.68 15.69
N THR A 190 -2.55 5.49 15.23
CA THR A 190 -1.13 5.38 15.59
C THR A 190 -0.91 5.50 17.09
N GLU A 191 -1.45 6.54 17.73
CA GLU A 191 -1.33 6.72 19.18
C GLU A 191 -2.07 5.64 19.97
N ARG A 192 -3.19 5.13 19.46
CA ARG A 192 -3.92 4.01 20.09
C ARG A 192 -3.14 2.70 20.05
N ALA A 193 -2.37 2.48 18.99
CA ALA A 193 -1.53 1.30 18.80
C ALA A 193 -0.24 1.37 19.64
N TYR A 194 0.44 2.51 19.64
CA TYR A 194 1.81 2.64 20.14
C TYR A 194 1.98 3.56 21.36
N GLY A 195 0.91 4.23 21.79
CA GLY A 195 0.93 5.17 22.91
C GLY A 195 0.98 6.63 22.47
N LYS A 196 0.73 7.53 23.43
CA LYS A 196 0.71 8.98 23.20
C LYS A 196 2.08 9.49 22.73
N GLY A 197 2.08 10.39 21.75
CA GLY A 197 3.31 10.97 21.19
C GLY A 197 4.08 10.06 20.25
N ALA A 198 3.51 8.90 19.87
CA ALA A 198 4.03 8.07 18.80
C ALA A 198 3.83 8.78 17.45
N THR A 199 4.91 8.98 16.71
CA THR A 199 4.90 9.59 15.38
C THR A 199 5.32 8.57 14.34
N ALA A 200 4.87 8.75 13.09
CA ALA A 200 5.25 7.85 12.01
C ALA A 200 6.78 7.79 11.83
N GLU A 201 7.46 8.92 11.97
CA GLU A 201 8.93 9.00 11.89
C GLU A 201 9.60 8.08 12.94
N LYS A 202 9.20 8.19 14.22
CA LYS A 202 9.75 7.34 15.29
C LYS A 202 9.47 5.86 15.06
N ILE A 203 8.27 5.54 14.57
CA ILE A 203 7.85 4.16 14.31
C ILE A 203 8.64 3.57 13.13
N LEU A 204 8.72 4.30 12.01
CA LEU A 204 9.40 3.86 10.79
C LEU A 204 10.92 3.79 10.96
N ASN A 205 11.50 4.61 11.84
CA ASN A 205 12.90 4.53 12.23
C ASN A 205 13.19 3.47 13.31
N GLY A 206 12.16 2.77 13.82
CA GLY A 206 12.33 1.70 14.79
C GLY A 206 12.54 2.16 16.24
N GLU A 207 12.32 3.43 16.55
CA GLU A 207 12.42 3.97 17.91
C GLU A 207 11.23 3.55 18.78
N VAL A 208 10.07 3.24 18.17
CA VAL A 208 8.83 2.89 18.86
C VAL A 208 8.11 1.74 18.15
N GLY A 209 7.51 0.84 18.94
CA GLY A 209 6.51 -0.12 18.46
C GLY A 209 7.04 -1.44 17.88
N LEU A 210 8.37 -1.59 17.74
CA LEU A 210 8.98 -2.84 17.26
C LEU A 210 8.62 -4.04 18.15
N ASP A 211 8.78 -3.90 19.46
CA ASP A 211 8.46 -4.95 20.44
C ASP A 211 7.01 -5.43 20.32
N VAL A 212 6.07 -4.48 20.23
CA VAL A 212 4.65 -4.77 20.10
C VAL A 212 4.32 -5.39 18.75
N ALA A 213 4.89 -4.87 17.66
CA ALA A 213 4.63 -5.37 16.31
C ALA A 213 5.21 -6.78 16.09
N TYR A 214 6.39 -7.08 16.63
CA TYR A 214 6.99 -8.42 16.52
C TYR A 214 6.36 -9.45 17.46
N ALA A 215 5.69 -9.00 18.53
CA ALA A 215 4.91 -9.88 19.40
C ALA A 215 3.54 -10.25 18.80
N ASP A 216 3.01 -9.50 17.82
CA ASP A 216 1.73 -9.79 17.19
C ASP A 216 1.83 -10.94 16.17
N PRO A 217 1.06 -12.03 16.32
CA PRO A 217 1.15 -13.19 15.40
C PRO A 217 0.76 -12.88 13.96
N THR A 218 -0.19 -11.96 13.73
CA THR A 218 -0.64 -11.61 12.39
C THR A 218 0.42 -10.78 11.69
N MET A 219 1.03 -9.84 12.41
CA MET A 219 2.14 -9.04 11.92
C MET A 219 3.39 -9.89 11.65
N ALA A 220 3.69 -10.88 12.49
CA ALA A 220 4.74 -11.85 12.22
C ALA A 220 4.51 -12.59 10.89
N ALA A 221 3.26 -12.96 10.60
CA ALA A 221 2.90 -13.55 9.31
C ALA A 221 3.09 -12.57 8.13
N VAL A 222 2.76 -11.28 8.31
CA VAL A 222 3.05 -10.21 7.33
C VAL A 222 4.56 -10.09 7.08
N TYR A 223 5.38 -10.03 8.14
CA TYR A 223 6.84 -9.97 8.00
C TYR A 223 7.39 -11.18 7.24
N ASN A 224 6.89 -12.39 7.52
CA ASN A 224 7.32 -13.60 6.81
C ASN A 224 7.00 -13.57 5.31
N GLN A 225 5.91 -12.91 4.89
CA GLN A 225 5.61 -12.73 3.47
C GLN A 225 6.54 -11.73 2.79
N MET A 226 7.05 -10.74 3.54
CA MET A 226 7.98 -9.72 3.03
C MET A 226 9.44 -10.18 3.07
N VAL A 227 9.77 -11.14 3.93
CA VAL A 227 11.05 -11.86 3.97
C VAL A 227 10.87 -13.16 3.19
N TYR A 228 10.70 -13.05 1.87
CA TYR A 228 10.53 -14.23 1.04
C TYR A 228 11.80 -15.07 1.10
N LYS A 229 11.70 -16.30 1.59
CA LYS A 229 12.84 -17.21 1.72
C LYS A 229 13.30 -17.64 0.33
N LYS A 230 14.60 -17.52 0.11
CA LYS A 230 15.32 -18.28 -0.91
C LYS A 230 15.21 -19.75 -0.51
N ASP A 231 14.37 -20.52 -1.21
CA ASP A 231 14.47 -21.99 -1.18
C ASP A 231 15.85 -22.43 -1.69
#